data_AF-A0A2X2IP61-F1
#
_entry.id   AF-A0A2X2IP61-F1
#
_cell.length_a   1.000
_cell.length_b   1.000
_cell.length_c   1.000
_cell.angle_alpha   90.00
_cell.angle_beta   90.00
_cell.angle_gamma   90.00
#
_symmetry.space_group_name_H-M   'P 1'
#
loop_
_entity.id
_entity.type
_entity.pdbx_description
1 polymer ?
#
loop_
_entity_poly.entity_id
_entity_poly.type
_entity_poly.pdbx_seq_one_letter_code
_entity_poly.pdbx_strand_id
1 'polypeptide(L)'
;MTQLIGEFECKLDAKGRMVLPAALKRQMPHVERDGLVVNRGFEKHLVFYPREEWDLMTAKLAKLNQFDPKVRAFVRAFTRGATELTLDAAGRVLLPKSLLEFAGISTELVLACQFNKIEVWSKEGYEELMGDGGVEDISSLAAEVMGDINFGL
;
A
#
# COMPACT_ATOMS: atom_id res chain seq x y z
N MET A 1 13.44 4.28 -9.31
CA MET A 1 12.06 3.80 -9.20
C MET A 1 12.14 2.42 -8.61
N THR A 2 11.65 2.28 -7.39
CA THR A 2 11.79 1.06 -6.62
C THR A 2 10.77 0.04 -7.14
N GLN A 3 11.23 -1.18 -7.43
CA GLN A 3 10.37 -2.29 -7.88
C GLN A 3 10.29 -3.32 -6.76
N LEU A 4 9.21 -3.22 -5.99
CA LEU A 4 8.90 -4.06 -4.85
C LEU A 4 8.18 -5.31 -5.32
N ILE A 5 8.64 -6.46 -4.83
CA ILE A 5 8.05 -7.76 -5.12
C ILE A 5 7.88 -8.59 -3.86
N GLY A 6 6.86 -9.45 -3.91
CA GLY A 6 6.57 -10.46 -2.89
C GLY A 6 5.35 -10.16 -2.03
N GLU A 7 4.92 -11.20 -1.34
CA GLU A 7 3.83 -11.19 -0.37
C GLU A 7 4.38 -11.67 0.98
N PHE A 8 4.03 -10.96 2.05
CA PHE A 8 4.59 -11.23 3.38
C PHE A 8 3.48 -11.22 4.43
N GLU A 9 3.22 -12.39 5.02
CA GLU A 9 2.40 -12.50 6.22
C GLU A 9 3.15 -11.94 7.43
N CYS A 10 2.51 -11.01 8.14
CA CYS A 10 3.06 -10.34 9.30
C CYS A 10 2.05 -10.36 10.46
N LYS A 11 2.56 -10.08 11.68
CA LYS A 11 1.73 -9.92 12.87
C LYS A 11 2.02 -8.61 13.56
N LEU A 12 0.97 -7.99 14.09
CA LEU A 12 1.07 -6.87 15.01
C LEU A 12 1.41 -7.37 16.41
N ASP A 13 2.24 -6.62 17.11
CA ASP A 13 2.37 -6.75 18.56
C ASP A 13 1.22 -6.05 19.29
N ALA A 14 1.18 -6.21 20.61
CA ALA A 14 0.13 -5.62 21.47
C ALA A 14 0.03 -4.09 21.41
N LYS A 15 1.02 -3.39 20.84
CA LYS A 15 1.02 -1.93 20.65
C LYS A 15 0.66 -1.51 19.23
N GLY A 16 0.30 -2.46 18.35
CA GLY A 16 0.02 -2.18 16.94
C GLY A 16 1.28 -1.97 16.10
N ARG A 17 2.43 -2.53 16.53
CA ARG A 17 3.68 -2.45 15.77
C ARG A 17 3.92 -3.72 14.96
N MET A 18 4.47 -3.55 13.77
CA MET A 18 4.85 -4.64 12.87
C MET A 18 6.35 -4.58 12.59
N VAL A 19 7.04 -5.73 12.62
CA VAL A 19 8.41 -5.82 12.09
C VAL A 19 8.34 -5.78 10.56
N LEU A 20 9.10 -4.89 9.93
CA LEU A 20 9.19 -4.88 8.47
C LEU A 20 9.99 -6.11 7.99
N PRO A 21 9.44 -6.97 7.10
CA PRO A 21 10.14 -8.17 6.65
C PRO A 21 11.52 -7.85 6.08
N ALA A 22 12.54 -8.60 6.49
CA ALA A 22 13.92 -8.32 6.09
C ALA A 22 14.11 -8.37 4.56
N ALA A 23 13.39 -9.25 3.86
CA ALA A 23 13.44 -9.34 2.40
C ALA A 23 12.84 -8.11 1.71
N LEU A 24 11.73 -7.58 2.23
CA LEU A 24 11.12 -6.34 1.74
C LEU A 24 12.00 -5.13 2.07
N LYS A 25 12.55 -5.07 3.29
CA LYS A 25 13.46 -4.00 3.73
C LYS A 25 14.68 -3.87 2.82
N ARG A 26 15.28 -5.00 2.35
CA ARG A 26 16.41 -4.96 1.40
C ARG A 26 16.07 -4.33 0.05
N GLN A 27 14.79 -4.36 -0.36
CA GLN A 27 14.34 -3.73 -1.59
C GLN A 27 14.17 -2.20 -1.43
N MET A 28 14.17 -1.68 -0.20
CA MET A 28 14.07 -0.25 0.12
C MET A 28 15.29 0.21 0.95
N PRO A 29 16.48 0.36 0.33
CA PRO A 29 17.74 0.57 1.04
C PRO A 29 17.79 1.82 1.93
N HIS A 30 16.92 2.81 1.70
CA HIS A 30 16.86 4.04 2.48
C HIS A 30 15.71 4.10 3.47
N VAL A 31 14.90 3.04 3.61
CA VAL A 31 13.68 3.05 4.43
C VAL A 31 13.94 3.31 5.92
N GLU A 32 15.10 2.90 6.44
CA GLU A 32 15.47 3.16 7.84
C GLU A 32 15.78 4.63 8.10
N ARG A 33 16.23 5.37 7.09
CA ARG A 33 16.53 6.81 7.17
C ARG A 33 15.30 7.65 6.82
N ASP A 34 14.64 7.33 5.72
CA ASP A 34 13.60 8.17 5.11
C ASP A 34 12.19 7.79 5.56
N GLY A 35 12.02 6.58 6.08
CA GLY A 35 10.74 6.06 6.54
C GLY A 35 9.79 5.66 5.41
N LEU A 36 8.54 5.47 5.80
CA LEU A 36 7.41 5.16 4.93
C LEU A 36 6.32 6.21 5.12
N VAL A 37 5.38 6.26 4.19
CA VAL A 37 4.10 6.93 4.38
C VAL A 37 2.99 5.89 4.27
N VAL A 38 2.07 5.88 5.22
CA VAL A 38 0.86 5.07 5.17
C VAL A 38 -0.36 5.93 4.91
N ASN A 39 -1.25 5.51 4.02
CA ASN A 39 -2.59 6.09 3.85
C ASN A 39 -3.64 4.99 3.64
N ARG A 40 -4.90 5.39 3.49
CA ARG A 40 -5.98 4.46 3.13
C ARG A 40 -5.90 4.09 1.65
N GLY A 41 -6.10 2.81 1.35
CA GLY A 41 -6.27 2.30 -0.01
C GLY A 41 -7.64 2.64 -0.60
N PHE A 42 -7.88 2.18 -1.83
CA PHE A 42 -9.16 2.33 -2.50
C PHE A 42 -10.20 1.36 -1.94
N GLU A 43 -9.80 0.12 -1.70
CA GLU A 43 -10.54 -0.88 -0.96
C GLU A 43 -10.27 -0.76 0.54
N LYS A 44 -10.75 -1.72 1.34
CA LYS A 44 -10.60 -1.73 2.81
C LYS A 44 -9.19 -2.20 3.25
N HIS A 45 -8.17 -1.53 2.76
CA HIS A 45 -6.76 -1.81 3.05
C HIS A 45 -5.96 -0.52 3.29
N LEU A 46 -4.72 -0.61 3.76
CA LEU A 46 -3.79 0.53 3.83
C LEU A 46 -2.72 0.40 2.76
N VAL A 47 -2.10 1.50 2.37
CA VAL A 47 -0.97 1.47 1.43
C VAL A 47 0.25 2.08 2.08
N PHE A 48 1.36 1.36 2.08
CA PHE A 48 2.67 1.92 2.36
C PHE A 48 3.34 2.37 1.06
N TYR A 49 3.92 3.55 1.14
CA TYR A 49 4.83 4.07 0.14
C TYR A 49 6.21 4.26 0.77
N PRO A 50 7.30 3.84 0.09
CA PRO A 50 8.60 4.45 0.32
C PRO A 50 8.46 5.97 0.24
N ARG A 51 9.13 6.71 1.14
CA ARG A 51 9.01 8.18 1.19
C ARG A 51 9.23 8.84 -0.17
N GLU A 52 10.24 8.41 -0.91
CA GLU A 52 10.54 8.92 -2.25
C GLU A 52 9.36 8.75 -3.24
N GLU A 53 8.66 7.62 -3.20
CA GLU A 53 7.54 7.32 -4.10
C GLU A 53 6.30 8.14 -3.71
N TRP A 54 6.09 8.36 -2.40
CA TRP A 54 5.05 9.26 -1.91
C TRP A 54 5.26 10.70 -2.38
N ASP A 55 6.49 11.21 -2.28
CA ASP A 55 6.84 12.56 -2.71
C ASP A 55 6.64 12.73 -4.23
N LEU A 56 7.04 11.72 -5.02
CA LEU A 56 6.79 11.69 -6.47
C LEU A 56 5.29 11.69 -6.80
N MET A 57 4.48 10.90 -6.09
CA MET A 57 3.04 10.82 -6.34
C MET A 57 2.33 12.11 -5.95
N THR A 58 2.59 12.64 -4.76
CA THR A 58 1.98 13.89 -4.30
C THR A 58 2.40 15.09 -5.15
N ALA A 59 3.62 15.12 -5.68
CA ALA A 59 4.05 16.13 -6.65
C ALA A 59 3.24 16.07 -7.96
N LYS A 60 2.82 14.88 -8.42
CA LYS A 60 1.92 14.74 -9.58
C LYS A 60 0.51 15.24 -9.24
N LEU A 61 -0.02 14.89 -8.07
CA LEU A 61 -1.34 15.36 -7.60
C LEU A 61 -1.41 16.88 -7.46
N ALA A 62 -0.33 17.50 -6.97
CA ALA A 62 -0.23 18.95 -6.80
C ALA A 62 -0.33 19.72 -8.12
N LYS A 63 -0.03 19.08 -9.26
CA LYS A 63 -0.13 19.68 -10.61
C LYS A 63 -1.55 19.63 -11.19
N LEU A 64 -2.48 18.92 -10.56
CA LEU A 64 -3.85 18.82 -11.04
C LEU A 64 -4.61 20.13 -10.85
N ASN A 65 -5.58 20.38 -11.73
CA ASN A 65 -6.40 21.59 -11.70
C ASN A 65 -7.27 21.66 -10.43
N GLN A 66 -6.85 22.46 -9.45
CA GLN A 66 -7.55 22.62 -8.17
C GLN A 66 -8.91 23.31 -8.28
N PHE A 67 -9.25 23.94 -9.42
CA PHE A 67 -10.56 24.53 -9.63
C PHE A 67 -11.64 23.46 -9.90
N ASP A 68 -11.26 22.28 -10.38
CA ASP A 68 -12.19 21.16 -10.57
C ASP A 68 -12.59 20.53 -9.22
N PRO A 69 -13.88 20.53 -8.85
CA PRO A 69 -14.36 19.87 -7.63
C PRO A 69 -14.01 18.39 -7.55
N LYS A 70 -13.95 17.67 -8.69
CA LYS A 70 -13.59 16.25 -8.75
C LYS A 70 -12.12 16.03 -8.37
N VAL A 71 -11.23 16.89 -8.86
CA VAL A 71 -9.80 16.87 -8.48
C VAL A 71 -9.66 17.05 -6.97
N ARG A 72 -10.33 18.05 -6.38
CA ARG A 72 -10.25 18.28 -4.93
C ARG A 72 -10.82 17.09 -4.13
N ALA A 73 -11.91 16.48 -4.60
CA ALA A 73 -12.49 15.30 -3.97
C ALA A 73 -11.52 14.11 -4.02
N PHE A 74 -10.92 13.86 -5.18
CA PHE A 74 -9.95 12.79 -5.38
C PHE A 74 -8.70 12.98 -4.52
N VAL A 75 -8.09 14.18 -4.52
CA VAL A 75 -6.89 14.46 -3.71
C VAL A 75 -7.19 14.23 -2.22
N ARG A 76 -8.32 14.73 -1.70
CA ARG A 76 -8.71 14.49 -0.30
C ARG A 76 -8.92 13.00 0.00
N ALA A 77 -9.52 12.26 -0.92
CA ALA A 77 -9.74 10.82 -0.76
C ALA A 77 -8.40 10.06 -0.75
N PHE A 78 -7.52 10.35 -1.71
CA PHE A 78 -6.21 9.72 -1.85
C PHE A 78 -5.31 10.02 -0.64
N THR A 79 -5.20 11.28 -0.21
CA THR A 79 -4.34 11.65 0.93
C THR A 79 -4.97 11.37 2.28
N ARG A 80 -6.15 10.73 2.33
CA ARG A 80 -6.89 10.51 3.57
C ARG A 80 -6.10 9.61 4.51
N GLY A 81 -5.77 10.14 5.68
CA GLY A 81 -5.04 9.40 6.71
C GLY A 81 -3.56 9.20 6.41
N ALA A 82 -3.01 9.91 5.40
CA ALA A 82 -1.57 9.91 5.13
C ALA A 82 -0.78 10.26 6.40
N THR A 83 0.11 9.38 6.83
CA THR A 83 0.89 9.49 8.06
C THR A 83 2.30 8.97 7.81
N GLU A 84 3.31 9.72 8.24
CA GLU A 84 4.71 9.28 8.20
C GLU A 84 4.96 8.19 9.24
N LEU A 85 5.67 7.13 8.84
CA LEU A 85 6.08 6.02 9.68
C LEU A 85 7.61 5.91 9.69
N THR A 86 8.17 5.76 10.88
CA THR A 86 9.60 5.51 11.08
C THR A 86 9.82 4.13 11.67
N LEU A 87 10.98 3.55 11.40
CA LEU A 87 11.38 2.28 11.97
C LEU A 87 12.08 2.53 13.31
N ASP A 88 11.71 1.76 14.34
CA ASP A 88 12.45 1.75 15.59
C ASP A 88 13.76 0.94 15.47
N ALA A 89 14.57 0.91 16.54
CA ALA A 89 15.84 0.18 16.57
C ALA A 89 15.70 -1.35 16.33
N ALA A 90 14.49 -1.90 16.45
CA ALA A 90 14.19 -3.30 16.17
C ALA A 90 13.61 -3.50 14.75
N GLY A 91 13.60 -2.46 13.91
CA GLY A 91 13.04 -2.49 12.57
C GLY A 91 11.50 -2.56 12.53
N ARG A 92 10.82 -2.10 13.60
CA ARG A 92 9.37 -2.10 13.67
C ARG A 92 8.78 -0.75 13.27
N VAL A 93 7.62 -0.79 12.63
CA VAL A 93 6.78 0.38 12.35
C VAL A 93 5.54 0.35 13.24
N LEU A 94 5.14 1.49 13.80
CA LEU A 94 3.91 1.65 14.57
C LEU A 94 2.78 2.09 13.64
N LEU A 95 1.73 1.28 13.48
CA LEU A 95 0.59 1.65 12.64
C LEU A 95 -0.42 2.50 13.44
N PRO A 96 -0.90 3.63 12.90
CA PRO A 96 -1.93 4.44 13.54
C PRO A 96 -3.21 3.65 13.78
N LYS A 97 -3.74 3.70 15.00
CA LYS A 97 -4.95 2.93 15.39
C LYS A 97 -6.14 3.18 14.46
N SER A 98 -6.38 4.43 14.07
CA SER A 98 -7.50 4.80 13.19
C SER A 98 -7.38 4.24 11.76
N LEU A 99 -6.17 3.91 11.32
CA LEU A 99 -5.92 3.24 10.05
C LEU A 99 -6.09 1.73 10.18
N LEU A 100 -5.61 1.14 11.27
CA LEU A 100 -5.88 -0.28 11.60
C LEU A 100 -7.39 -0.56 11.67
N GLU A 101 -8.13 0.29 12.38
CA GLU A 101 -9.60 0.21 12.48
C GLU A 101 -10.28 0.31 11.12
N PHE A 102 -9.82 1.22 10.24
CA PHE A 102 -10.35 1.35 8.89
C PHE A 102 -10.14 0.08 8.06
N ALA A 103 -8.91 -0.46 8.05
CA ALA A 103 -8.55 -1.64 7.29
C ALA A 103 -9.03 -2.95 7.92
N GLY A 104 -9.64 -2.91 9.11
CA GLY A 104 -10.07 -4.12 9.83
C GLY A 104 -8.91 -4.99 10.31
N ILE A 105 -7.72 -4.43 10.48
CA ILE A 105 -6.53 -5.18 10.90
C ILE A 105 -6.51 -5.24 12.43
N SER A 106 -6.60 -6.45 12.98
CA SER A 106 -6.53 -6.70 14.42
C SER A 106 -5.16 -7.22 14.86
N THR A 107 -4.69 -8.32 14.25
CA THR A 107 -3.44 -9.00 14.62
C THR A 107 -2.65 -9.45 13.40
N GLU A 108 -3.27 -10.19 12.48
CA GLU A 108 -2.60 -10.76 11.31
C GLU A 108 -2.86 -9.89 10.08
N LEU A 109 -1.81 -9.67 9.30
CA LEU A 109 -1.87 -8.83 8.11
C LEU A 109 -0.99 -9.38 6.99
N VAL A 110 -1.31 -9.01 5.76
CA VAL A 110 -0.52 -9.33 4.57
C VAL A 110 0.03 -8.05 3.97
N LEU A 111 1.33 -8.04 3.69
CA LEU A 111 1.99 -7.03 2.86
C LEU A 111 2.08 -7.56 1.44
N ALA A 112 1.30 -7.01 0.51
CA ALA A 112 1.33 -7.37 -0.90
C ALA A 112 2.04 -6.27 -1.70
N CYS A 113 3.21 -6.57 -2.27
CA CYS A 113 3.97 -5.58 -3.05
C CYS A 113 3.34 -5.37 -4.42
N GLN A 114 3.12 -4.11 -4.79
CA GLN A 114 2.52 -3.70 -6.06
C GLN A 114 3.40 -2.63 -6.70
N PHE A 115 4.46 -3.07 -7.38
CA PHE A 115 5.47 -2.22 -8.03
C PHE A 115 6.13 -1.25 -7.06
N ASN A 116 5.69 0.00 -6.97
CA ASN A 116 6.31 1.04 -6.16
C ASN A 116 5.59 1.32 -4.82
N LYS A 117 4.56 0.53 -4.50
CA LYS A 117 3.80 0.59 -3.25
C LYS A 117 3.61 -0.79 -2.65
N ILE A 118 3.17 -0.84 -1.39
CA ILE A 118 2.84 -2.07 -0.68
C ILE A 118 1.43 -1.92 -0.14
N GLU A 119 0.54 -2.83 -0.51
CA GLU A 119 -0.79 -2.90 0.09
C GLU A 119 -0.73 -3.71 1.38
N VAL A 120 -1.46 -3.24 2.38
CA VAL A 120 -1.46 -3.75 3.76
C VAL A 120 -2.89 -4.14 4.08
N TRP A 121 -3.15 -5.43 4.08
CA TRP A 121 -4.48 -6.02 4.23
C TRP A 121 -4.60 -6.70 5.58
N SER A 122 -5.81 -6.79 6.16
CA SER A 122 -6.05 -7.83 7.14
C SER A 122 -5.91 -9.18 6.44
N LYS A 123 -5.44 -10.20 7.16
CA LYS A 123 -5.28 -11.52 6.56
C LYS A 123 -6.60 -12.03 5.95
N GLU A 124 -7.71 -11.87 6.68
CA GLU A 124 -9.02 -12.30 6.16
C GLU A 124 -9.46 -11.49 4.94
N GLY A 125 -9.23 -10.18 4.92
CA GLY A 125 -9.60 -9.33 3.79
C GLY A 125 -8.77 -9.60 2.54
N TYR A 126 -7.51 -10.01 2.70
CA TYR A 126 -6.67 -10.42 1.59
C TYR A 126 -7.11 -11.77 1.01
N GLU A 127 -7.40 -12.74 1.89
CA GLU A 127 -7.90 -14.06 1.47
C GLU A 127 -9.27 -13.96 0.80
N GLU A 128 -10.16 -13.08 1.27
CA GLU A 128 -11.44 -12.78 0.63
C GLU A 128 -11.26 -12.17 -0.77
N LEU A 129 -10.30 -11.24 -0.92
CA LEU A 129 -9.99 -10.63 -2.21
C LEU A 129 -9.36 -11.64 -3.19
N MET A 130 -8.40 -12.44 -2.75
CA MET A 130 -7.63 -13.34 -3.64
C MET A 130 -8.26 -14.72 -3.84
N GLY A 131 -9.23 -15.10 -3.00
CA GLY A 131 -9.96 -16.35 -3.12
C GLY A 131 -10.96 -16.37 -4.28
N ASP A 132 -11.72 -17.48 -4.35
CA ASP A 132 -12.65 -17.81 -5.46
C ASP A 132 -13.77 -16.78 -5.74
N GLY A 133 -13.89 -15.71 -4.94
CA GLY A 133 -14.95 -14.70 -5.07
C GLY A 133 -14.49 -13.25 -5.24
N GLY A 134 -13.18 -12.95 -5.25
CA GLY A 134 -12.69 -11.57 -5.19
C GLY A 134 -11.91 -11.07 -6.41
N VAL A 135 -10.98 -11.86 -6.95
CA VAL A 135 -10.39 -11.61 -8.27
C VAL A 135 -11.19 -12.44 -9.27
N GLU A 136 -11.78 -11.80 -10.28
CA GLU A 136 -12.34 -12.53 -11.43
C GLU A 136 -11.32 -13.55 -11.94
N ASP A 137 -11.78 -14.65 -12.55
CA ASP A 137 -10.89 -15.65 -13.16
C ASP A 137 -9.72 -14.94 -13.87
N ILE A 138 -8.50 -15.15 -13.36
CA ILE A 138 -7.32 -14.37 -13.75
C ILE A 138 -7.11 -14.39 -15.27
N SER A 139 -7.53 -15.48 -15.92
CA SER A 139 -7.52 -15.62 -17.38
C SER A 139 -8.47 -14.62 -18.07
N SER A 140 -9.69 -14.47 -17.56
CA SER A 140 -10.69 -13.52 -18.07
C SER A 140 -10.22 -12.07 -17.88
N LEU A 141 -9.74 -11.74 -16.69
CA LEU A 141 -9.21 -10.40 -16.41
C LEU A 141 -7.97 -10.07 -17.25
N ALA A 142 -7.08 -11.04 -17.43
CA ALA A 142 -5.93 -10.87 -18.30
C ALA A 142 -6.34 -10.59 -19.75
N ALA A 143 -7.37 -11.27 -20.27
CA ALA A 143 -7.87 -11.02 -21.61
C ALA A 143 -8.44 -9.61 -21.77
N GLU A 144 -9.22 -9.12 -20.81
CA GLU A 144 -9.79 -7.77 -20.86
C GLU A 144 -8.72 -6.69 -20.72
N VAL A 145 -7.81 -6.84 -19.75
CA VAL A 145 -6.83 -5.80 -19.46
C VAL A 145 -5.68 -5.83 -20.46
N MET A 146 -5.17 -7.01 -20.81
CA MET A 146 -3.96 -7.15 -21.64
C MET A 146 -4.28 -7.39 -23.11
N GLY A 147 -5.47 -7.89 -23.45
CA GLY A 147 -5.84 -8.22 -24.83
C GLY A 147 -5.86 -7.01 -25.76
N ASP A 148 -6.17 -5.82 -25.23
CA ASP A 148 -6.18 -4.56 -25.99
C ASP A 148 -4.85 -3.79 -25.90
N ILE A 149 -3.86 -4.28 -25.13
CA ILE A 149 -2.57 -3.61 -24.96
C ILE A 149 -1.60 -4.07 -26.04
N ASN A 150 -1.40 -3.23 -27.05
CA ASN A 150 -0.32 -3.42 -28.00
C ASN A 150 1.02 -3.04 -27.36
N PHE A 151 1.84 -4.04 -27.02
CA PHE A 151 3.15 -3.83 -26.40
C PHE A 151 4.21 -3.23 -27.33
N GLY A 152 3.89 -2.98 -28.61
CA GLY A 152 4.79 -2.30 -29.54
C GLY A 152 6.16 -2.97 -29.65
N LEU A 153 6.20 -4.30 -29.55
CA LEU A 153 7.39 -5.13 -29.79
C LEU A 153 7.55 -5.39 -31.29
#